data_AF-A0A537QJH6-F1
#
_entry.id   AF-A0A537QJH6-F1
#
_cell.length_a   1.000
_cell.length_b   1.000
_cell.length_c   1.000
_cell.angle_alpha   90.00
_cell.angle_beta   90.00
_cell.angle_gamma   90.00
#
_symmetry.space_group_name_H-M   'P 1'
#
loop_
_entity.id
_entity.type
_entity.pdbx_description
1 polymer ?
#
loop_
_entity_poly.entity_id
_entity_poly.type
_entity_poly.pdbx_seq_one_letter_code
_entity_poly.pdbx_strand_id
1 'polypeptide(L)'
;TNATAVGTDSRANAASATAVGQAAQANFGSASAFGQGAQANAASATAVGQGARANANNATAFGQNSNAGGVSSTAIGLGAAATGNNATAVGVIAAAAGNSTAIGTNASATQPFSTAIGQNTQATATNAVALGFGSVANTAQTVSVGDAGFLRRIVNVAPGIAPTDVATVSQVPAGVNTFNLPPPVATGIASTAVSVGSQATGDYAFAAGQSSIASGNFSTAVGQSAMATGNEASAFGQGATASGAGSLALGQAARASGDNSTAVGGGQGAVASGLNSVAIGQGAQALATNSVAIGNNTVADQPNTVSLGGRRLTNIAPGIASSDAATVGQLRRNENRLSGGIAAAAALGGAIVPDQGRTFVGLSGATYNGEGGLAFGLVHHLDSSNLVLSGGVALGTGGSQAIGRVAVGWLF
;
A
#
# COMPACT_ATOMS: atom_id res chain seq x y z
N THR A 1 54.09 -34.45 63.69
CA THR A 1 54.36 -35.13 62.41
C THR A 1 53.34 -36.23 62.16
N ASN A 2 52.04 -35.90 62.23
CA ASN A 2 50.95 -36.89 62.21
C ASN A 2 50.62 -37.32 60.77
N ALA A 3 51.61 -37.83 60.04
CA ALA A 3 51.43 -38.38 58.71
C ALA A 3 51.02 -39.85 58.80
N THR A 4 50.11 -40.28 57.92
CA THR A 4 49.64 -41.68 57.83
C THR A 4 49.90 -42.21 56.44
N ALA A 5 50.64 -43.31 56.30
CA ALA A 5 50.87 -43.99 55.03
C ALA A 5 50.54 -45.49 55.17
N VAL A 6 49.61 -46.00 54.35
CA VAL A 6 49.14 -47.39 54.40
C VAL A 6 49.12 -47.99 53.00
N GLY A 7 49.91 -49.04 52.77
CA GLY A 7 50.01 -49.75 51.48
C GLY A 7 51.42 -49.70 50.88
N THR A 8 51.74 -50.66 50.01
CA THR A 8 53.05 -50.76 49.35
C THR A 8 53.37 -49.50 48.55
N ASP A 9 54.56 -48.92 48.74
CA ASP A 9 55.02 -47.67 48.10
C ASP A 9 54.14 -46.43 48.36
N SER A 10 53.24 -46.47 49.35
CA SER A 10 52.49 -45.29 49.78
C SER A 10 53.42 -44.27 50.45
N ARG A 11 53.19 -42.96 50.18
CA ARG A 11 54.02 -41.87 50.70
C ARG A 11 53.16 -40.72 51.23
N ALA A 12 53.31 -40.41 52.51
CA ALA A 12 52.79 -39.19 53.13
C ALA A 12 53.97 -38.28 53.51
N ASN A 13 54.30 -37.32 52.65
CA ASN A 13 55.58 -36.58 52.68
C ASN A 13 55.59 -35.31 53.54
N ALA A 14 54.46 -34.95 54.16
CA ALA A 14 54.31 -33.69 54.90
C ALA A 14 53.43 -33.84 56.15
N ALA A 15 53.39 -32.78 56.98
CA ALA A 15 52.61 -32.78 58.21
C ALA A 15 51.10 -32.95 57.95
N SER A 16 50.45 -33.81 58.75
CA SER A 16 49.02 -34.13 58.65
C SER A 16 48.58 -34.72 57.31
N ALA A 17 49.52 -35.20 56.50
CA ALA A 17 49.22 -35.86 55.23
C ALA A 17 48.75 -37.31 55.44
N THR A 18 47.78 -37.76 54.66
CA THR A 18 47.27 -39.13 54.71
C THR A 18 47.34 -39.77 53.32
N ALA A 19 48.01 -40.92 53.19
CA ALA A 19 48.13 -41.69 51.96
C ALA A 19 47.71 -43.15 52.20
N VAL A 20 46.71 -43.65 51.49
CA VAL A 20 46.18 -45.02 51.66
C VAL A 20 45.99 -45.66 50.29
N GLY A 21 46.70 -46.77 50.02
CA GLY A 21 46.66 -47.50 48.75
C GLY A 21 48.06 -47.71 48.15
N GLN A 22 48.20 -48.71 47.27
CA GLN A 22 49.48 -48.98 46.60
C GLN A 22 49.93 -47.76 45.79
N ALA A 23 51.16 -47.30 46.00
CA ALA A 23 51.73 -46.10 45.37
C ALA A 23 50.92 -44.79 45.56
N ALA A 24 50.04 -44.70 46.55
CA ALA A 24 49.32 -43.46 46.88
C ALA A 24 50.30 -42.40 47.43
N GLN A 25 50.17 -41.15 47.02
CA GLN A 25 51.08 -40.06 47.37
C GLN A 25 50.33 -38.83 47.87
N ALA A 26 50.59 -38.42 49.11
CA ALA A 26 50.16 -37.15 49.69
C ALA A 26 51.40 -36.29 49.97
N ASN A 27 51.65 -35.31 49.10
CA ASN A 27 52.96 -34.67 48.99
C ASN A 27 53.14 -33.40 49.85
N PHE A 28 52.04 -32.80 50.32
CA PHE A 28 52.05 -31.49 51.02
C PHE A 28 51.19 -31.51 52.27
N GLY A 29 51.28 -30.43 53.08
CA GLY A 29 50.59 -30.34 54.36
C GLY A 29 49.08 -30.55 54.24
N SER A 30 48.51 -31.36 55.13
CA SER A 30 47.08 -31.71 55.15
C SER A 30 46.54 -32.36 53.87
N ALA A 31 47.41 -32.83 52.97
CA ALA A 31 47.00 -33.51 51.74
C ALA A 31 46.48 -34.92 52.04
N SER A 32 45.48 -35.37 51.30
CA SER A 32 44.82 -36.66 51.51
C SER A 32 44.73 -37.44 50.20
N ALA A 33 45.35 -38.61 50.11
CA ALA A 33 45.35 -39.48 48.94
C ALA A 33 44.83 -40.88 49.31
N PHE A 34 43.74 -41.32 48.69
CA PHE A 34 43.11 -42.62 48.94
C PHE A 34 42.88 -43.35 47.61
N GLY A 35 43.52 -44.51 47.39
CA GLY A 35 43.39 -45.33 46.18
C GLY A 35 44.73 -45.67 45.53
N GLN A 36 44.75 -46.72 44.70
CA GLN A 36 45.96 -47.15 43.99
C GLN A 36 46.48 -46.01 43.07
N GLY A 37 47.71 -45.55 43.30
CA GLY A 37 48.32 -44.46 42.55
C GLY A 37 47.62 -43.11 42.68
N ALA A 38 46.76 -42.90 43.69
CA ALA A 38 46.14 -41.59 43.95
C ALA A 38 47.21 -40.56 44.37
N GLN A 39 47.09 -39.32 43.89
CA GLN A 39 48.10 -38.27 44.09
C GLN A 39 47.46 -36.96 44.55
N ALA A 40 47.73 -36.56 45.78
CA ALA A 40 47.43 -35.24 46.30
C ALA A 40 48.75 -34.42 46.34
N ASN A 41 48.97 -33.64 45.28
CA ASN A 41 50.24 -32.98 44.95
C ASN A 41 50.31 -31.51 45.39
N ALA A 42 49.45 -31.06 46.30
CA ALA A 42 49.45 -29.69 46.80
C ALA A 42 48.84 -29.58 48.20
N ALA A 43 48.99 -28.42 48.86
CA ALA A 43 48.54 -28.24 50.24
C ALA A 43 47.01 -28.36 50.35
N SER A 44 46.53 -29.09 51.35
CA SER A 44 45.11 -29.38 51.58
C SER A 44 44.38 -30.01 50.38
N ALA A 45 45.12 -30.61 49.44
CA ALA A 45 44.54 -31.29 48.29
C ALA A 45 43.99 -32.66 48.69
N THR A 46 42.87 -33.08 48.12
CA THR A 46 42.24 -34.38 48.38
C THR A 46 42.09 -35.15 47.08
N ALA A 47 42.69 -36.34 46.98
CA ALA A 47 42.60 -37.24 45.84
C ALA A 47 42.06 -38.60 46.29
N VAL A 48 40.90 -39.01 45.79
CA VAL A 48 40.25 -40.28 46.16
C VAL A 48 39.87 -41.05 44.90
N GLY A 49 40.37 -42.27 44.73
CA GLY A 49 40.16 -43.12 43.55
C GLY A 49 41.46 -43.55 42.89
N GLN A 50 41.41 -44.65 42.15
CA GLN A 50 42.59 -45.16 41.43
C GLN A 50 43.09 -44.12 40.43
N GLY A 51 44.35 -43.72 40.55
CA GLY A 51 44.98 -42.70 39.69
C GLY A 51 44.38 -41.29 39.79
N ALA A 52 43.54 -41.00 40.79
CA ALA A 52 43.00 -39.65 41.02
C ALA A 52 44.14 -38.66 41.30
N ARG A 53 44.06 -37.44 40.76
CA ARG A 53 45.10 -36.41 40.89
C ARG A 53 44.50 -35.07 41.33
N ALA A 54 44.88 -34.61 42.50
CA ALA A 54 44.60 -33.25 42.97
C ALA A 54 45.92 -32.47 42.99
N ASN A 55 46.16 -31.64 41.97
CA ASN A 55 47.48 -31.08 41.66
C ASN A 55 47.71 -29.65 42.18
N ALA A 56 46.69 -29.01 42.74
CA ALA A 56 46.77 -27.62 43.17
C ALA A 56 46.17 -27.42 44.57
N ASN A 57 46.52 -26.30 45.22
CA ASN A 57 46.13 -26.04 46.60
C ASN A 57 44.61 -26.09 46.75
N ASN A 58 44.12 -26.75 47.79
CA ASN A 58 42.70 -26.96 48.08
C ASN A 58 41.91 -27.70 46.98
N ALA A 59 42.59 -28.35 46.03
CA ALA A 59 41.92 -29.09 44.96
C ALA A 59 41.35 -30.42 45.47
N THR A 60 40.18 -30.82 44.96
CA THR A 60 39.53 -32.08 45.32
C THR A 60 39.27 -32.91 44.06
N ALA A 61 39.92 -34.07 43.95
CA ALA A 61 39.73 -35.05 42.89
C ALA A 61 39.11 -36.33 43.48
N PHE A 62 37.91 -36.71 43.06
CA PHE A 62 37.20 -37.89 43.53
C PHE A 62 36.71 -38.73 42.35
N GLY A 63 37.16 -39.98 42.24
CA GLY A 63 36.87 -40.89 41.12
C GLY A 63 38.13 -41.35 40.40
N GLN A 64 38.05 -42.50 39.74
CA GLN A 64 39.19 -43.06 39.01
C GLN A 64 39.68 -42.05 37.95
N ASN A 65 41.00 -41.80 37.92
CA ASN A 65 41.64 -40.87 36.98
C ASN A 65 41.05 -39.44 36.97
N SER A 66 40.29 -39.05 37.99
CA SER A 66 39.84 -37.66 38.16
C SER A 66 41.05 -36.73 38.29
N ASN A 67 40.96 -35.51 37.77
CA ASN A 67 42.04 -34.54 37.76
C ASN A 67 41.53 -33.16 38.18
N ALA A 68 41.80 -32.77 39.41
CA ALA A 68 41.60 -31.42 39.91
C ALA A 68 42.93 -30.65 39.80
N GLY A 69 43.12 -29.97 38.66
CA GLY A 69 44.37 -29.34 38.25
C GLY A 69 44.50 -27.87 38.65
N GLY A 70 43.39 -27.16 38.87
CA GLY A 70 43.40 -25.74 39.24
C GLY A 70 43.32 -25.51 40.75
N VAL A 71 43.75 -24.34 41.22
CA VAL A 71 43.64 -23.95 42.64
C VAL A 71 42.18 -23.93 43.05
N SER A 72 41.85 -24.55 44.19
CA SER A 72 40.48 -24.70 44.70
C SER A 72 39.51 -25.33 43.69
N SER A 73 40.00 -26.16 42.77
CA SER A 73 39.17 -26.88 41.80
C SER A 73 38.56 -28.15 42.39
N THR A 74 37.44 -28.60 41.84
CA THR A 74 36.75 -29.82 42.25
C THR A 74 36.44 -30.69 41.03
N ALA A 75 36.99 -31.89 40.97
CA ALA A 75 36.73 -32.89 39.94
C ALA A 75 36.14 -34.16 40.57
N ILE A 76 34.88 -34.47 40.28
CA ILE A 76 34.16 -35.63 40.83
C ILE A 76 33.61 -36.48 39.70
N GLY A 77 34.13 -37.69 39.51
CA GLY A 77 33.71 -38.65 38.49
C GLY A 77 34.89 -39.34 37.80
N LEU A 78 34.62 -40.47 37.15
CA LEU A 78 35.61 -41.17 36.33
C LEU A 78 36.14 -40.24 35.24
N GLY A 79 37.44 -39.94 35.27
CA GLY A 79 38.09 -39.05 34.30
C GLY A 79 37.59 -37.60 34.30
N ALA A 80 36.86 -37.16 35.32
CA ALA A 80 36.47 -35.76 35.44
C ALA A 80 37.70 -34.86 35.54
N ALA A 81 37.72 -33.72 34.86
CA ALA A 81 38.86 -32.83 34.77
C ALA A 81 38.45 -31.38 35.08
N ALA A 82 38.87 -30.88 36.24
CA ALA A 82 38.72 -29.48 36.64
C ALA A 82 40.11 -28.81 36.63
N THR A 83 40.55 -28.33 35.46
CA THR A 83 41.91 -27.80 35.25
C THR A 83 42.03 -26.30 35.48
N GLY A 84 40.91 -25.56 35.46
CA GLY A 84 40.89 -24.14 35.77
C GLY A 84 40.90 -23.85 37.27
N ASN A 85 41.44 -22.71 37.68
CA ASN A 85 41.27 -22.22 39.05
C ASN A 85 39.78 -22.05 39.36
N ASN A 86 39.36 -22.49 40.54
CA ASN A 86 37.96 -22.50 41.00
C ASN A 86 37.00 -23.32 40.10
N ALA A 87 37.52 -24.10 39.16
CA ALA A 87 36.68 -24.89 38.27
C ALA A 87 36.02 -26.07 38.99
N THR A 88 34.81 -26.40 38.59
CA THR A 88 34.05 -27.55 39.12
C THR A 88 33.64 -28.45 37.97
N ALA A 89 34.10 -29.71 37.97
CA ALA A 89 33.74 -30.74 37.02
C ALA A 89 33.11 -31.92 37.76
N VAL A 90 31.82 -32.18 37.57
CA VAL A 90 31.09 -33.27 38.24
C VAL A 90 30.39 -34.13 37.20
N GLY A 91 30.83 -35.38 37.06
CA GLY A 91 30.33 -36.33 36.06
C GLY A 91 31.45 -37.09 35.37
N VAL A 92 31.12 -38.24 34.77
CA VAL A 92 32.10 -39.03 34.02
C VAL A 92 32.60 -38.20 32.83
N ILE A 93 33.91 -37.96 32.75
CA ILE A 93 34.57 -37.19 31.70
C ILE A 93 34.02 -35.74 31.62
N ALA A 94 33.47 -35.19 32.71
CA ALA A 94 33.14 -33.76 32.78
C ALA A 94 34.43 -32.92 32.71
N ALA A 95 34.44 -31.82 31.98
CA ALA A 95 35.62 -30.98 31.78
C ALA A 95 35.33 -29.49 32.06
N ALA A 96 36.07 -28.90 32.99
CA ALA A 96 35.99 -27.49 33.35
C ALA A 96 37.40 -26.86 33.42
N ALA A 97 37.68 -25.84 32.60
CA ALA A 97 39.04 -25.31 32.41
C ALA A 97 39.24 -23.81 32.69
N GLY A 98 38.18 -23.01 32.85
CA GLY A 98 38.30 -21.54 32.92
C GLY A 98 37.43 -20.92 33.99
N ASN A 99 37.70 -21.15 35.29
CA ASN A 99 36.81 -20.71 36.38
C ASN A 99 35.34 -21.03 36.05
N SER A 100 35.11 -22.28 35.69
CA SER A 100 33.91 -22.74 35.00
C SER A 100 33.30 -23.93 35.71
N THR A 101 32.04 -24.21 35.40
CA THR A 101 31.29 -25.31 36.01
C THR A 101 30.79 -26.26 34.93
N ALA A 102 31.15 -27.53 35.01
CA ALA A 102 30.65 -28.60 34.15
C ALA A 102 30.01 -29.69 35.00
N ILE A 103 28.71 -29.90 34.88
CA ILE A 103 27.95 -30.90 35.65
C ILE A 103 27.18 -31.79 34.67
N GLY A 104 27.51 -33.07 34.66
CA GLY A 104 26.94 -34.08 33.78
C GLY A 104 28.02 -34.91 33.09
N THR A 105 27.68 -36.14 32.71
CA THR A 105 28.58 -36.98 31.92
C THR A 105 28.93 -36.29 30.60
N ASN A 106 30.22 -36.14 30.31
CA ASN A 106 30.73 -35.45 29.13
C ASN A 106 30.24 -33.98 29.00
N ALA A 107 29.91 -33.32 30.11
CA ALA A 107 29.68 -31.88 30.13
C ALA A 107 31.00 -31.14 29.96
N SER A 108 31.04 -30.11 29.11
CA SER A 108 32.26 -29.37 28.77
C SER A 108 32.05 -27.87 28.92
N ALA A 109 32.74 -27.26 29.87
CA ALA A 109 32.78 -25.83 30.14
C ALA A 109 34.23 -25.34 30.14
N THR A 110 34.80 -25.16 28.94
CA THR A 110 36.25 -24.94 28.79
C THR A 110 36.67 -23.47 28.68
N GLN A 111 35.71 -22.56 28.55
CA GLN A 111 35.98 -21.13 28.44
C GLN A 111 35.87 -20.41 29.79
N PRO A 112 36.46 -19.20 29.92
CA PRO A 112 36.35 -18.40 31.13
C PRO A 112 34.90 -18.14 31.54
N PHE A 113 34.57 -18.41 32.80
CA PHE A 113 33.26 -18.20 33.42
C PHE A 113 32.10 -18.98 32.78
N SER A 114 32.39 -20.00 31.95
CA SER A 114 31.32 -20.75 31.30
C SER A 114 30.69 -21.79 32.24
N THR A 115 29.44 -22.14 31.99
CA THR A 115 28.68 -23.13 32.77
C THR A 115 27.99 -24.12 31.85
N ALA A 116 28.19 -25.41 32.06
CA ALA A 116 27.58 -26.49 31.28
C ALA A 116 26.90 -27.46 32.24
N ILE A 117 25.56 -27.56 32.17
CA ILE A 117 24.76 -28.39 33.08
C ILE A 117 23.84 -29.32 32.27
N GLY A 118 24.18 -30.60 32.26
CA GLY A 118 23.51 -31.65 31.51
C GLY A 118 24.52 -32.60 30.85
N GLN A 119 24.10 -33.82 30.51
CA GLN A 119 24.97 -34.71 29.74
C GLN A 119 25.23 -34.12 28.34
N ASN A 120 26.48 -34.20 27.88
CA ASN A 120 26.93 -33.70 26.57
C ASN A 120 26.72 -32.19 26.33
N THR A 121 26.49 -31.39 27.37
CA THR A 121 26.43 -29.92 27.21
C THR A 121 27.78 -29.35 26.85
N GLN A 122 27.81 -28.35 25.99
CA GLN A 122 29.03 -27.69 25.54
C GLN A 122 28.90 -26.17 25.67
N ALA A 123 29.53 -25.58 26.69
CA ALA A 123 29.65 -24.14 26.87
C ALA A 123 31.02 -23.66 26.36
N THR A 124 31.09 -23.39 25.07
CA THR A 124 32.33 -23.14 24.29
C THR A 124 32.63 -21.66 24.06
N ALA A 125 31.83 -20.76 24.63
CA ALA A 125 32.09 -19.32 24.63
C ALA A 125 32.26 -18.75 26.05
N THR A 126 32.98 -17.64 26.17
CA THR A 126 33.22 -16.92 27.43
C THR A 126 31.89 -16.47 28.06
N ASN A 127 31.74 -16.70 29.36
CA ASN A 127 30.55 -16.34 30.13
C ASN A 127 29.24 -16.88 29.53
N ALA A 128 29.29 -18.04 28.88
CA ALA A 128 28.13 -18.69 28.30
C ALA A 128 27.62 -19.82 29.19
N VAL A 129 26.30 -20.07 29.16
CA VAL A 129 25.64 -21.13 29.92
C VAL A 129 24.94 -22.10 28.96
N ALA A 130 25.30 -23.37 28.98
CA ALA A 130 24.60 -24.44 28.29
C ALA A 130 23.77 -25.26 29.28
N LEU A 131 22.45 -25.31 29.09
CA LEU A 131 21.50 -25.95 30.01
C LEU A 131 20.68 -27.05 29.32
N GLY A 132 20.77 -28.27 29.83
CA GLY A 132 20.02 -29.44 29.35
C GLY A 132 20.79 -30.33 28.35
N PHE A 133 20.40 -31.60 28.23
CA PHE A 133 21.11 -32.61 27.41
C PHE A 133 21.50 -32.10 26.02
N GLY A 134 22.79 -32.18 25.68
CA GLY A 134 23.29 -31.80 24.35
C GLY A 134 23.27 -30.30 24.01
N SER A 135 22.83 -29.42 24.92
CA SER A 135 22.80 -27.97 24.63
C SER A 135 24.19 -27.41 24.33
N VAL A 136 24.25 -26.51 23.36
CA VAL A 136 25.49 -25.87 22.91
C VAL A 136 25.36 -24.36 23.07
N ALA A 137 26.25 -23.76 23.87
CA ALA A 137 26.37 -22.32 24.06
C ALA A 137 27.69 -21.82 23.49
N ASN A 138 27.67 -21.45 22.21
CA ASN A 138 28.84 -21.03 21.42
C ASN A 138 28.92 -19.51 21.17
N THR A 139 28.05 -18.73 21.82
CA THR A 139 28.03 -17.26 21.75
C THR A 139 28.30 -16.68 23.14
N ALA A 140 29.21 -15.71 23.25
CA ALA A 140 29.60 -15.15 24.53
C ALA A 140 28.43 -14.43 25.23
N GLN A 141 28.36 -14.49 26.56
CA GLN A 141 27.31 -13.83 27.36
C GLN A 141 25.88 -14.30 27.02
N THR A 142 25.68 -15.59 26.77
CA THR A 142 24.36 -16.15 26.45
C THR A 142 24.00 -17.36 27.31
N VAL A 143 22.71 -17.64 27.42
CA VAL A 143 22.18 -18.90 27.94
C VAL A 143 21.55 -19.67 26.79
N SER A 144 22.08 -20.84 26.47
CA SER A 144 21.50 -21.77 25.51
C SER A 144 20.77 -22.89 26.22
N VAL A 145 19.52 -23.12 25.83
CA VAL A 145 18.69 -24.25 26.28
C VAL A 145 18.56 -25.33 25.20
N GLY A 146 19.41 -25.33 24.18
CA GLY A 146 19.33 -26.27 23.05
C GLY A 146 20.53 -26.22 22.12
N ASP A 147 20.36 -26.72 20.91
CA ASP A 147 21.29 -26.57 19.79
C ASP A 147 20.52 -26.26 18.49
N ALA A 148 21.23 -26.12 17.37
CA ALA A 148 20.64 -25.76 16.07
C ALA A 148 19.59 -26.76 15.55
N GLY A 149 19.72 -28.05 15.89
CA GLY A 149 18.79 -29.12 15.53
C GLY A 149 17.80 -29.50 16.63
N PHE A 150 18.06 -29.12 17.89
CA PHE A 150 17.19 -29.44 19.01
C PHE A 150 16.89 -28.22 19.89
N LEU A 151 15.75 -27.59 19.62
CA LEU A 151 15.24 -26.45 20.38
C LEU A 151 14.33 -26.89 21.52
N ARG A 152 14.33 -26.13 22.63
CA ARG A 152 13.44 -26.35 23.78
C ARG A 152 12.50 -25.17 23.97
N ARG A 153 11.25 -25.47 24.34
CA ARG A 153 10.31 -24.46 24.84
C ARG A 153 10.65 -24.12 26.28
N ILE A 154 10.69 -22.84 26.61
CA ILE A 154 10.76 -22.36 27.99
C ILE A 154 9.31 -22.13 28.45
N VAL A 155 8.89 -22.80 29.51
CA VAL A 155 7.50 -22.80 30.01
C VAL A 155 7.45 -22.31 31.46
N ASN A 156 6.25 -22.00 31.95
CA ASN A 156 6.02 -21.46 33.31
C ASN A 156 6.73 -20.12 33.54
N VAL A 157 6.73 -19.28 32.51
CA VAL A 157 7.33 -17.95 32.51
C VAL A 157 6.23 -16.93 32.75
N ALA A 158 6.39 -16.10 33.79
CA ALA A 158 5.47 -14.98 34.04
C ALA A 158 5.64 -13.88 32.98
N PRO A 159 4.60 -13.09 32.67
CA PRO A 159 4.70 -11.95 31.76
C PRO A 159 5.79 -10.96 32.19
N GLY A 160 6.67 -10.57 31.26
CA GLY A 160 7.72 -9.58 31.49
C GLY A 160 7.18 -8.16 31.75
N ILE A 161 7.87 -7.37 32.56
CA ILE A 161 7.47 -6.00 32.93
C ILE A 161 8.51 -4.99 32.46
N ALA A 162 9.80 -5.27 32.63
CA ALA A 162 10.90 -4.39 32.25
C ALA A 162 11.38 -4.64 30.81
N PRO A 163 12.11 -3.69 30.18
CA PRO A 163 12.61 -3.84 28.81
C PRO A 163 13.58 -5.01 28.58
N THR A 164 14.14 -5.57 29.65
CA THR A 164 15.07 -6.71 29.61
C THR A 164 14.41 -8.04 29.97
N ASP A 165 13.10 -8.04 30.25
CA ASP A 165 12.36 -9.25 30.59
C ASP A 165 11.98 -10.03 29.32
N VAL A 166 11.82 -11.35 29.47
CA VAL A 166 11.36 -12.18 28.36
C VAL A 166 9.85 -11.96 28.13
N ALA A 167 9.44 -11.79 26.88
CA ALA A 167 8.02 -11.72 26.52
C ALA A 167 7.39 -13.12 26.50
N THR A 168 6.21 -13.25 27.09
CA THR A 168 5.39 -14.47 27.01
C THR A 168 4.51 -14.45 25.76
N VAL A 169 4.00 -15.60 25.32
CA VAL A 169 3.05 -15.68 24.19
C VAL A 169 1.79 -14.83 24.45
N SER A 170 1.35 -14.70 25.70
CA SER A 170 0.24 -13.78 26.06
C SER A 170 0.57 -12.30 25.87
N GLN A 171 1.85 -11.92 25.84
CA GLN A 171 2.31 -10.56 25.60
C GLN A 171 2.69 -10.30 24.14
N VAL A 172 2.75 -11.34 23.32
CA VAL A 172 2.91 -11.25 21.88
C VAL A 172 1.54 -11.62 21.27
N PRO A 173 0.63 -10.64 21.10
CA PRO A 173 -0.63 -10.88 20.40
C PRO A 173 -0.35 -11.56 19.07
N ALA A 174 -1.19 -12.54 18.68
CA ALA A 174 -1.05 -13.23 17.40
C ALA A 174 -1.07 -12.21 16.25
N GLY A 175 0.11 -11.88 15.72
CA GLY A 175 0.29 -10.86 14.70
C GLY A 175 0.80 -9.53 15.27
N VAL A 176 2.11 -9.32 15.15
CA VAL A 176 2.77 -8.01 15.23
C VAL A 176 2.40 -7.19 13.97
N ASN A 177 1.10 -6.98 13.77
CA ASN A 177 0.43 -6.14 12.76
C ASN A 177 -0.92 -5.59 13.30
N THR A 178 -1.12 -5.55 14.63
CA THR A 178 -2.41 -5.15 15.23
C THR A 178 -2.31 -3.81 15.96
N PHE A 179 -2.40 -2.73 15.20
CA PHE A 179 -3.41 -1.74 15.58
C PHE A 179 -4.76 -2.48 15.51
N ASN A 180 -5.68 -2.26 16.45
CA ASN A 180 -7.04 -2.84 16.45
C ASN A 180 -7.87 -2.32 15.27
N LEU A 181 -7.47 -2.70 14.06
CA LEU A 181 -8.05 -2.27 12.81
C LEU A 181 -8.74 -3.47 12.16
N PRO A 182 -9.95 -3.30 11.59
CA PRO A 182 -10.65 -4.41 10.95
C PRO A 182 -9.78 -5.06 9.86
N PRO A 183 -9.72 -6.39 9.76
CA PRO A 183 -9.01 -7.05 8.67
C PRO A 183 -9.70 -6.77 7.32
N PRO A 184 -9.00 -6.91 6.17
CA PRO A 184 -9.68 -7.02 4.88
C PRO A 184 -10.65 -8.22 4.88
N VAL A 185 -11.81 -8.04 4.26
CA VAL A 185 -12.87 -9.05 4.14
C VAL A 185 -13.12 -9.33 2.66
N ALA A 186 -12.84 -10.56 2.21
CA ALA A 186 -13.11 -11.01 0.84
C ALA A 186 -14.04 -12.23 0.90
N THR A 187 -15.35 -12.02 0.70
CA THR A 187 -16.37 -13.09 0.83
C THR A 187 -16.99 -13.51 -0.50
N GLY A 188 -16.82 -12.73 -1.57
CA GLY A 188 -17.28 -13.11 -2.90
C GLY A 188 -16.38 -14.18 -3.54
N ILE A 189 -16.93 -14.95 -4.49
CA ILE A 189 -16.17 -15.95 -5.25
C ILE A 189 -15.03 -15.25 -6.00
N ALA A 190 -13.79 -15.74 -5.89
CA ALA A 190 -12.62 -15.14 -6.54
C ALA A 190 -12.42 -13.63 -6.26
N SER A 191 -12.92 -13.15 -5.11
CA SER A 191 -12.76 -11.75 -4.69
C SER A 191 -11.38 -11.50 -4.07
N THR A 192 -10.95 -10.24 -4.04
CA THR A 192 -9.69 -9.82 -3.43
C THR A 192 -9.88 -8.53 -2.64
N ALA A 193 -9.51 -8.56 -1.36
CA ALA A 193 -9.50 -7.39 -0.47
C ALA A 193 -8.08 -7.10 0.01
N VAL A 194 -7.61 -5.86 -0.19
CA VAL A 194 -6.26 -5.39 0.15
C VAL A 194 -6.38 -4.16 1.05
N SER A 195 -5.56 -4.10 2.09
CA SER A 195 -5.54 -3.06 3.14
C SER A 195 -6.58 -3.24 4.25
N VAL A 196 -6.45 -2.43 5.30
CA VAL A 196 -7.27 -2.45 6.50
C VAL A 196 -8.73 -2.15 6.20
N GLY A 197 -9.64 -3.00 6.68
CA GLY A 197 -11.09 -2.81 6.60
C GLY A 197 -11.67 -2.77 5.20
N SER A 198 -10.91 -3.10 4.16
CA SER A 198 -11.45 -3.24 2.81
C SER A 198 -12.41 -4.44 2.73
N GLN A 199 -13.45 -4.32 1.92
CA GLN A 199 -14.53 -5.29 1.81
C GLN A 199 -14.78 -5.60 0.33
N ALA A 200 -14.42 -6.80 -0.12
CA ALA A 200 -14.74 -7.34 -1.43
C ALA A 200 -15.79 -8.44 -1.27
N THR A 201 -17.07 -8.06 -1.24
CA THR A 201 -18.18 -9.00 -0.95
C THR A 201 -18.91 -9.50 -2.19
N GLY A 202 -18.76 -8.82 -3.33
CA GLY A 202 -19.29 -9.29 -4.62
C GLY A 202 -18.40 -10.36 -5.26
N ASP A 203 -18.97 -11.22 -6.10
CA ASP A 203 -18.21 -12.21 -6.86
C ASP A 203 -17.27 -11.49 -7.83
N TYR A 204 -16.02 -11.95 -7.93
CA TYR A 204 -14.94 -11.34 -8.72
C TYR A 204 -14.64 -9.88 -8.34
N ALA A 205 -15.06 -9.43 -7.15
CA ALA A 205 -14.84 -8.06 -6.71
C ALA A 205 -13.39 -7.81 -6.26
N PHE A 206 -12.89 -6.60 -6.51
CA PHE A 206 -11.56 -6.15 -6.08
C PHE A 206 -11.67 -4.88 -5.24
N ALA A 207 -11.32 -4.96 -3.95
CA ALA A 207 -11.31 -3.82 -3.02
C ALA A 207 -9.88 -3.53 -2.54
N ALA A 208 -9.32 -2.36 -2.87
CA ALA A 208 -7.98 -1.97 -2.45
C ALA A 208 -7.95 -0.54 -1.88
N GLY A 209 -7.71 -0.41 -0.58
CA GLY A 209 -7.70 0.87 0.13
C GLY A 209 -8.31 0.75 1.51
N GLN A 210 -7.92 1.62 2.44
CA GLN A 210 -8.49 1.59 3.78
C GLN A 210 -10.01 1.79 3.72
N SER A 211 -10.77 0.84 4.27
CA SER A 211 -12.24 0.86 4.29
C SER A 211 -12.91 0.96 2.90
N SER A 212 -12.24 0.53 1.83
CA SER A 212 -12.89 0.44 0.51
C SER A 212 -13.94 -0.68 0.49
N ILE A 213 -14.98 -0.54 -0.34
CA ILE A 213 -16.09 -1.48 -0.44
C ILE A 213 -16.37 -1.78 -1.91
N ALA A 214 -16.10 -3.01 -2.35
CA ALA A 214 -16.49 -3.57 -3.64
C ALA A 214 -17.55 -4.67 -3.38
N SER A 215 -18.83 -4.31 -3.48
CA SER A 215 -19.95 -5.20 -3.11
C SER A 215 -20.83 -5.65 -4.28
N GLY A 216 -20.72 -5.01 -5.44
CA GLY A 216 -21.32 -5.53 -6.67
C GLY A 216 -20.49 -6.66 -7.27
N ASN A 217 -21.13 -7.55 -8.03
CA ASN A 217 -20.41 -8.57 -8.80
C ASN A 217 -19.52 -7.91 -9.86
N PHE A 218 -18.31 -8.41 -10.07
CA PHE A 218 -17.29 -7.84 -10.97
C PHE A 218 -16.92 -6.37 -10.65
N SER A 219 -17.20 -5.90 -9.43
CA SER A 219 -16.93 -4.51 -9.05
C SER A 219 -15.48 -4.27 -8.65
N THR A 220 -14.99 -3.06 -8.84
CA THR A 220 -13.63 -2.64 -8.47
C THR A 220 -13.67 -1.35 -7.66
N ALA A 221 -13.17 -1.37 -6.42
CA ALA A 221 -13.07 -0.19 -5.55
C ALA A 221 -11.62 0.05 -5.11
N VAL A 222 -11.00 1.11 -5.63
CA VAL A 222 -9.60 1.47 -5.34
C VAL A 222 -9.51 2.89 -4.77
N GLY A 223 -9.03 3.01 -3.53
CA GLY A 223 -8.91 4.27 -2.80
C GLY A 223 -9.49 4.18 -1.38
N GLN A 224 -9.04 5.07 -0.49
CA GLN A 224 -9.59 5.13 0.88
C GLN A 224 -11.09 5.45 0.82
N SER A 225 -11.91 4.63 1.48
CA SER A 225 -13.38 4.71 1.44
C SER A 225 -14.01 4.72 0.03
N ALA A 226 -13.33 4.19 -1.00
CA ALA A 226 -13.94 4.02 -2.32
C ALA A 226 -15.05 2.97 -2.25
N MET A 227 -16.17 3.18 -2.93
CA MET A 227 -17.37 2.35 -2.88
C MET A 227 -17.85 1.98 -4.28
N ALA A 228 -17.67 0.72 -4.69
CA ALA A 228 -18.25 0.15 -5.91
C ALA A 228 -19.35 -0.85 -5.51
N THR A 229 -20.59 -0.40 -5.49
CA THR A 229 -21.74 -1.19 -5.00
C THR A 229 -22.67 -1.68 -6.10
N GLY A 230 -22.59 -1.11 -7.30
CA GLY A 230 -23.29 -1.63 -8.47
C GLY A 230 -22.56 -2.84 -9.07
N ASN A 231 -23.28 -3.74 -9.73
CA ASN A 231 -22.65 -4.80 -10.54
C ASN A 231 -21.83 -4.17 -11.66
N GLU A 232 -20.63 -4.70 -11.94
CA GLU A 232 -19.67 -4.18 -12.91
C GLU A 232 -19.22 -2.73 -12.63
N ALA A 233 -19.53 -2.19 -11.46
CA ALA A 233 -19.19 -0.81 -11.11
C ALA A 233 -17.70 -0.66 -10.77
N SER A 234 -17.14 0.48 -11.13
CA SER A 234 -15.73 0.81 -10.92
C SER A 234 -15.57 2.16 -10.22
N ALA A 235 -15.02 2.16 -9.01
CA ALA A 235 -14.75 3.36 -8.21
C ALA A 235 -13.24 3.51 -7.97
N PHE A 236 -12.65 4.57 -8.51
CA PHE A 236 -11.23 4.90 -8.40
C PHE A 236 -11.04 6.29 -7.78
N GLY A 237 -10.53 6.36 -6.55
CA GLY A 237 -10.26 7.61 -5.84
C GLY A 237 -10.75 7.60 -4.39
N GLN A 238 -10.23 8.51 -3.57
CA GLN A 238 -10.67 8.66 -2.17
C GLN A 238 -12.15 9.05 -2.12
N GLY A 239 -12.97 8.26 -1.44
CA GLY A 239 -14.42 8.47 -1.37
C GLY A 239 -15.18 8.39 -2.70
N ALA A 240 -14.56 7.89 -3.78
CA ALA A 240 -15.24 7.68 -5.05
C ALA A 240 -16.38 6.66 -4.89
N THR A 241 -17.55 6.92 -5.43
CA THR A 241 -18.75 6.07 -5.28
C THR A 241 -19.35 5.73 -6.64
N ALA A 242 -19.30 4.46 -7.04
CA ALA A 242 -19.93 3.91 -8.22
C ALA A 242 -21.04 2.94 -7.78
N SER A 243 -22.30 3.42 -7.75
CA SER A 243 -23.44 2.67 -7.21
C SER A 243 -24.42 2.17 -8.27
N GLY A 244 -24.38 2.71 -9.49
CA GLY A 244 -25.16 2.20 -10.61
C GLY A 244 -24.53 0.95 -11.23
N ALA A 245 -25.32 0.09 -11.86
CA ALA A 245 -24.78 -1.05 -12.61
C ALA A 245 -23.95 -0.56 -13.81
N GLY A 246 -22.78 -1.14 -14.06
CA GLY A 246 -21.85 -0.71 -15.12
C GLY A 246 -21.32 0.72 -14.99
N SER A 247 -21.42 1.32 -13.80
CA SER A 247 -21.03 2.71 -13.58
C SER A 247 -19.53 2.90 -13.32
N LEU A 248 -18.99 4.07 -13.69
CA LEU A 248 -17.59 4.44 -13.46
C LEU A 248 -17.50 5.76 -12.68
N ALA A 249 -16.90 5.73 -11.50
CA ALA A 249 -16.53 6.92 -10.73
C ALA A 249 -15.01 7.04 -10.64
N LEU A 250 -14.42 8.08 -11.25
CA LEU A 250 -12.98 8.32 -11.28
C LEU A 250 -12.65 9.72 -10.73
N GLY A 251 -11.94 9.75 -9.60
CA GLY A 251 -11.51 10.96 -8.91
C GLY A 251 -12.02 11.04 -7.46
N GLN A 252 -11.39 11.90 -6.66
CA GLN A 252 -11.79 12.10 -5.26
C GLN A 252 -13.23 12.61 -5.17
N ALA A 253 -14.06 11.91 -4.39
CA ALA A 253 -15.50 12.12 -4.23
C ALA A 253 -16.36 12.04 -5.51
N ALA A 254 -15.83 11.52 -6.63
CA ALA A 254 -16.64 11.28 -7.83
C ALA A 254 -17.80 10.32 -7.53
N ARG A 255 -18.99 10.59 -8.05
CA ARG A 255 -20.22 9.82 -7.77
C ARG A 255 -20.96 9.46 -9.06
N ALA A 256 -20.89 8.20 -9.45
CA ALA A 256 -21.65 7.63 -10.56
C ALA A 256 -22.77 6.74 -9.99
N SER A 257 -24.00 7.26 -10.00
CA SER A 257 -25.15 6.63 -9.34
C SER A 257 -26.26 6.18 -10.29
N GLY A 258 -26.28 6.66 -11.53
CA GLY A 258 -27.12 6.10 -12.57
C GLY A 258 -26.52 4.82 -13.16
N ASP A 259 -27.33 3.91 -13.65
CA ASP A 259 -26.83 2.75 -14.40
C ASP A 259 -26.14 3.21 -15.69
N ASN A 260 -25.04 2.56 -16.05
CA ASN A 260 -24.16 2.91 -17.16
C ASN A 260 -23.65 4.36 -17.11
N SER A 261 -23.65 5.00 -15.93
CA SER A 261 -23.21 6.39 -15.78
C SER A 261 -21.70 6.49 -15.58
N THR A 262 -21.11 7.61 -16.00
CA THR A 262 -19.68 7.89 -15.85
C THR A 262 -19.47 9.25 -15.20
N ALA A 263 -18.79 9.29 -14.05
CA ALA A 263 -18.40 10.50 -13.35
C ALA A 263 -16.87 10.59 -13.25
N VAL A 264 -16.27 11.61 -13.87
CA VAL A 264 -14.82 11.83 -13.89
C VAL A 264 -14.48 13.22 -13.37
N GLY A 265 -13.85 13.33 -12.20
CA GLY A 265 -13.44 14.61 -11.62
C GLY A 265 -13.04 14.48 -10.14
N GLY A 266 -12.00 15.22 -9.72
CA GLY A 266 -11.56 15.30 -8.31
C GLY A 266 -12.04 16.57 -7.59
N GLY A 267 -11.91 16.62 -6.26
CA GLY A 267 -12.26 17.78 -5.44
C GLY A 267 -13.71 17.76 -4.96
N GLN A 268 -14.59 18.52 -5.60
CA GLN A 268 -16.04 18.55 -5.23
C GLN A 268 -16.82 17.33 -5.73
N GLY A 269 -16.15 16.36 -6.36
CA GLY A 269 -16.75 15.22 -7.04
C GLY A 269 -17.48 15.61 -8.33
N ALA A 270 -17.29 14.85 -9.41
CA ALA A 270 -18.26 14.83 -10.51
C ALA A 270 -19.46 13.98 -10.12
N VAL A 271 -20.67 14.32 -10.54
CA VAL A 271 -21.91 13.59 -10.22
C VAL A 271 -22.63 13.19 -11.51
N ALA A 272 -22.72 11.89 -11.77
CA ALA A 272 -23.52 11.33 -12.85
C ALA A 272 -24.66 10.50 -12.23
N SER A 273 -25.88 11.06 -12.16
CA SER A 273 -27.03 10.40 -11.51
C SER A 273 -28.12 9.96 -12.49
N GLY A 274 -28.11 10.48 -13.71
CA GLY A 274 -29.00 10.00 -14.77
C GLY A 274 -28.57 8.62 -15.30
N LEU A 275 -29.55 7.83 -15.73
CA LEU A 275 -29.30 6.62 -16.53
C LEU A 275 -28.51 6.99 -17.80
N ASN A 276 -27.44 6.25 -18.12
CA ASN A 276 -26.53 6.54 -19.25
C ASN A 276 -25.91 7.96 -19.23
N SER A 277 -25.80 8.61 -18.08
CA SER A 277 -25.30 9.99 -18.01
C SER A 277 -23.77 10.06 -17.88
N VAL A 278 -23.17 11.16 -18.32
CA VAL A 278 -21.72 11.37 -18.29
C VAL A 278 -21.40 12.75 -17.70
N ALA A 279 -20.67 12.80 -16.60
CA ALA A 279 -20.20 14.04 -15.98
C ALA A 279 -18.67 14.08 -15.97
N ILE A 280 -18.08 15.08 -16.63
CA ILE A 280 -16.62 15.25 -16.75
C ILE A 280 -16.21 16.63 -16.26
N GLY A 281 -15.46 16.68 -15.16
CA GLY A 281 -14.95 17.90 -14.52
C GLY A 281 -15.31 18.01 -13.04
N GLN A 282 -14.52 18.75 -12.27
CA GLN A 282 -14.82 19.03 -10.86
C GLN A 282 -16.18 19.71 -10.74
N GLY A 283 -17.08 19.15 -9.93
CA GLY A 283 -18.44 19.67 -9.75
C GLY A 283 -19.38 19.54 -10.95
N ALA A 284 -18.98 18.84 -12.03
CA ALA A 284 -19.88 18.56 -13.15
C ALA A 284 -21.04 17.65 -12.71
N GLN A 285 -22.27 17.94 -13.14
CA GLN A 285 -23.49 17.26 -12.72
C GLN A 285 -24.32 16.85 -13.94
N ALA A 286 -24.36 15.57 -14.26
CA ALA A 286 -25.22 14.99 -15.30
C ALA A 286 -26.41 14.27 -14.64
N LEU A 287 -27.48 15.03 -14.44
CA LEU A 287 -28.61 14.68 -13.57
C LEU A 287 -29.74 13.94 -14.30
N ALA A 288 -29.91 14.17 -15.60
CA ALA A 288 -30.97 13.59 -16.41
C ALA A 288 -30.50 12.36 -17.23
N THR A 289 -31.45 11.53 -17.65
CA THR A 289 -31.19 10.36 -18.52
C THR A 289 -30.53 10.77 -19.82
N ASN A 290 -29.49 10.03 -20.23
CA ASN A 290 -28.73 10.26 -21.46
C ASN A 290 -28.22 11.71 -21.59
N SER A 291 -27.89 12.34 -20.45
CA SER A 291 -27.34 13.69 -20.41
C SER A 291 -25.82 13.68 -20.22
N VAL A 292 -25.15 14.69 -20.77
CA VAL A 292 -23.70 14.85 -20.67
C VAL A 292 -23.37 16.24 -20.14
N ALA A 293 -22.66 16.33 -19.02
CA ALA A 293 -22.14 17.58 -18.46
C ALA A 293 -20.62 17.63 -18.64
N ILE A 294 -20.12 18.58 -19.44
CA ILE A 294 -18.69 18.75 -19.69
C ILE A 294 -18.20 20.06 -19.10
N GLY A 295 -17.15 19.96 -18.29
CA GLY A 295 -16.46 21.08 -17.67
C GLY A 295 -16.83 21.30 -16.21
N ASN A 296 -15.97 22.07 -15.55
CA ASN A 296 -16.11 22.44 -14.15
C ASN A 296 -17.47 23.09 -13.83
N ASN A 297 -18.17 22.60 -12.80
CA ASN A 297 -19.47 23.12 -12.35
C ASN A 297 -20.57 23.17 -13.43
N THR A 298 -20.46 22.36 -14.47
CA THR A 298 -21.50 22.27 -15.50
C THR A 298 -22.66 21.41 -15.02
N VAL A 299 -23.90 21.84 -15.28
CA VAL A 299 -25.11 21.06 -14.98
C VAL A 299 -25.81 20.68 -16.28
N ALA A 300 -26.16 19.40 -16.42
CA ALA A 300 -27.03 18.87 -17.46
C ALA A 300 -28.24 18.20 -16.78
N ASP A 301 -29.36 18.92 -16.72
CA ASP A 301 -30.60 18.54 -16.04
C ASP A 301 -31.74 18.19 -17.02
N GLN A 302 -31.47 18.21 -18.32
CA GLN A 302 -32.42 17.84 -19.37
C GLN A 302 -32.02 16.53 -20.06
N PRO A 303 -32.97 15.62 -20.31
CA PRO A 303 -32.68 14.36 -20.99
C PRO A 303 -32.15 14.57 -22.41
N ASN A 304 -31.26 13.69 -22.87
CA ASN A 304 -30.73 13.72 -24.25
C ASN A 304 -30.01 15.04 -24.63
N THR A 305 -29.27 15.64 -23.70
CA THR A 305 -28.55 16.90 -23.94
C THR A 305 -27.06 16.81 -23.59
N VAL A 306 -26.26 17.67 -24.22
CA VAL A 306 -24.88 17.95 -23.82
C VAL A 306 -24.82 19.39 -23.30
N SER A 307 -24.54 19.58 -22.02
CA SER A 307 -24.29 20.89 -21.42
C SER A 307 -22.79 21.17 -21.37
N LEU A 308 -22.41 22.38 -21.78
CA LEU A 308 -21.03 22.88 -21.81
C LEU A 308 -20.81 24.00 -20.77
N GLY A 309 -21.81 24.34 -19.96
CA GLY A 309 -21.70 25.33 -18.88
C GLY A 309 -21.27 26.73 -19.34
N GLY A 310 -21.82 27.21 -20.47
CA GLY A 310 -21.52 28.54 -21.02
C GLY A 310 -20.18 28.65 -21.78
N ARG A 311 -19.52 27.52 -22.04
CA ARG A 311 -18.25 27.50 -22.77
C ARG A 311 -18.46 27.64 -24.27
N ARG A 312 -17.44 28.21 -24.94
CA ARG A 312 -17.40 28.32 -26.40
C ARG A 312 -16.99 26.98 -27.01
N LEU A 313 -17.73 26.55 -28.01
CA LEU A 313 -17.30 25.47 -28.90
C LEU A 313 -16.54 26.08 -30.08
N THR A 314 -15.27 25.71 -30.23
CA THR A 314 -14.36 26.22 -31.28
C THR A 314 -13.95 25.08 -32.21
N ASN A 315 -13.30 25.41 -33.33
CA ASN A 315 -12.85 24.45 -34.35
C ASN A 315 -13.98 23.62 -34.97
N ILE A 316 -15.17 24.22 -35.11
CA ILE A 316 -16.31 23.65 -35.82
C ILE A 316 -16.17 23.97 -37.30
N ALA A 317 -16.19 22.95 -38.16
CA ALA A 317 -16.28 23.13 -39.60
C ALA A 317 -17.66 23.68 -40.00
N PRO A 318 -17.79 24.42 -41.13
CA PRO A 318 -19.10 24.85 -41.62
C PRO A 318 -20.06 23.66 -41.79
N GLY A 319 -21.28 23.78 -41.26
CA GLY A 319 -22.30 22.74 -41.38
C GLY A 319 -22.72 22.49 -42.83
N ILE A 320 -22.98 21.23 -43.18
CA ILE A 320 -23.39 20.78 -44.52
C ILE A 320 -24.82 20.22 -44.48
N ALA A 321 -25.15 19.40 -43.47
CA ALA A 321 -26.48 18.85 -43.27
C ALA A 321 -27.38 19.79 -42.45
N SER A 322 -28.70 19.58 -42.52
CA SER A 322 -29.68 20.39 -41.77
C SER A 322 -29.58 20.24 -40.25
N SER A 323 -28.96 19.16 -39.76
CA SER A 323 -28.72 18.88 -38.33
C SER A 323 -27.38 19.39 -37.83
N ASP A 324 -26.52 19.91 -38.70
CA ASP A 324 -25.19 20.38 -38.30
C ASP A 324 -25.27 21.73 -37.59
N ALA A 325 -24.31 21.98 -36.69
CA ALA A 325 -24.17 23.29 -36.10
C ALA A 325 -23.74 24.32 -37.16
N ALA A 326 -24.46 25.44 -37.24
CA ALA A 326 -24.05 26.56 -38.08
C ALA A 326 -22.89 27.33 -37.43
N THR A 327 -21.82 27.58 -38.19
CA THR A 327 -20.74 28.46 -37.74
C THR A 327 -21.16 29.93 -37.81
N VAL A 328 -20.56 30.79 -36.96
CA VAL A 328 -20.80 32.25 -37.03
C VAL A 328 -20.49 32.82 -38.42
N GLY A 329 -19.52 32.24 -39.14
CA GLY A 329 -19.22 32.60 -40.52
C GLY A 329 -20.36 32.31 -41.50
N GLN A 330 -21.11 31.22 -41.32
CA GLN A 330 -22.31 30.92 -42.12
C GLN A 330 -23.45 31.89 -41.80
N LEU A 331 -23.66 32.20 -40.52
CA LEU A 331 -24.71 33.13 -40.10
C LEU A 331 -24.46 34.55 -40.64
N ARG A 332 -23.22 35.06 -40.53
CA ARG A 332 -22.85 36.38 -41.09
C ARG A 332 -23.05 36.45 -42.61
N ARG A 333 -22.74 35.37 -43.35
CA ARG A 333 -23.04 35.33 -44.79
C ARG A 333 -24.55 35.41 -45.05
N ASN A 334 -25.37 34.76 -44.23
CA ASN A 334 -26.83 34.84 -44.38
C ASN A 334 -27.37 36.24 -44.01
N GLU A 335 -26.82 36.87 -42.97
CA GLU A 335 -27.17 38.22 -42.55
C GLU A 335 -26.84 39.27 -43.62
N ASN A 336 -25.66 39.17 -44.24
CA ASN A 336 -25.27 40.02 -45.36
C ASN A 336 -26.24 39.81 -46.55
N ARG A 337 -26.57 38.56 -46.89
CA ARG A 337 -27.55 38.25 -47.96
C ARG A 337 -28.92 38.86 -47.68
N LEU A 338 -29.42 38.76 -46.45
CA LEU A 338 -30.70 39.34 -46.06
C LEU A 338 -30.66 40.87 -46.11
N SER A 339 -29.60 41.47 -45.57
CA SER A 339 -29.43 42.93 -45.54
C SER A 339 -29.32 43.51 -46.95
N GLY A 340 -28.58 42.85 -47.84
CA GLY A 340 -28.54 43.18 -49.27
C GLY A 340 -29.89 43.05 -49.96
N GLY A 341 -30.67 42.01 -49.63
CA GLY A 341 -32.03 41.86 -50.13
C GLY A 341 -32.98 42.97 -49.67
N ILE A 342 -32.92 43.38 -48.40
CA ILE A 342 -33.72 44.50 -47.88
C ILE A 342 -33.31 45.81 -48.57
N ALA A 343 -32.01 46.06 -48.73
CA ALA A 343 -31.52 47.23 -49.47
C ALA A 343 -32.03 47.21 -50.92
N ALA A 344 -32.02 46.06 -51.60
CA ALA A 344 -32.56 45.91 -52.95
C ALA A 344 -34.08 46.19 -52.99
N ALA A 345 -34.84 45.67 -52.03
CA ALA A 345 -36.28 45.93 -51.93
C ALA A 345 -36.60 47.40 -51.66
N ALA A 346 -35.85 48.06 -50.77
CA ALA A 346 -36.00 49.48 -50.50
C ALA A 346 -35.71 50.34 -51.74
N ALA A 347 -34.75 49.94 -52.56
CA ALA A 347 -34.45 50.60 -53.82
C ALA A 347 -35.64 50.54 -54.81
N LEU A 348 -36.52 49.51 -54.77
CA LEU A 348 -37.71 49.42 -55.64
C LEU A 348 -38.85 50.40 -55.29
N GLY A 349 -38.73 51.20 -54.22
CA GLY A 349 -39.81 52.02 -53.66
C GLY A 349 -40.11 53.36 -54.35
N GLY A 350 -39.26 53.84 -55.28
CA GLY A 350 -39.28 55.23 -55.77
C GLY A 350 -39.94 55.49 -57.14
N ALA A 351 -41.07 54.85 -57.44
CA ALA A 351 -41.71 54.95 -58.76
C ALA A 351 -42.44 56.29 -58.96
N ILE A 352 -42.04 57.07 -59.99
CA ILE A 352 -42.74 58.28 -60.44
C ILE A 352 -43.81 57.88 -61.44
N VAL A 353 -45.06 58.30 -61.22
CA VAL A 353 -46.18 58.04 -62.15
C VAL A 353 -46.12 59.06 -63.30
N PRO A 354 -45.92 58.63 -64.56
CA PRO A 354 -45.92 59.54 -65.70
C PRO A 354 -47.33 59.90 -66.17
N ASP A 355 -47.44 60.93 -67.01
CA ASP A 355 -48.69 61.31 -67.68
C ASP A 355 -49.27 60.15 -68.54
N GLN A 356 -50.56 60.22 -68.87
CA GLN A 356 -51.25 59.20 -69.67
C GLN A 356 -50.53 58.90 -70.99
N GLY A 357 -50.40 57.60 -71.31
CA GLY A 357 -49.73 57.10 -72.50
C GLY A 357 -48.20 57.09 -72.45
N ARG A 358 -47.58 57.56 -71.35
CA ARG A 358 -46.12 57.62 -71.22
C ARG A 358 -45.57 56.51 -70.32
N THR A 359 -44.30 56.19 -70.55
CA THR A 359 -43.52 55.26 -69.74
C THR A 359 -42.39 56.01 -69.03
N PHE A 360 -42.31 55.86 -67.71
CA PHE A 360 -41.15 56.26 -66.92
C PHE A 360 -40.20 55.06 -66.77
N VAL A 361 -38.90 55.32 -66.87
CA VAL A 361 -37.85 54.35 -66.59
C VAL A 361 -36.86 55.01 -65.63
N GLY A 362 -36.55 54.36 -64.52
CA GLY A 362 -35.74 54.94 -63.45
C GLY A 362 -34.75 53.96 -62.83
N LEU A 363 -33.66 54.52 -62.31
CA LEU A 363 -32.68 53.82 -61.48
C LEU A 363 -32.73 54.42 -60.08
N SER A 364 -32.69 53.57 -59.06
CA SER A 364 -32.69 53.98 -57.66
C SER A 364 -31.72 53.14 -56.84
N GLY A 365 -31.26 53.72 -55.73
CA GLY A 365 -30.37 53.06 -54.79
C GLY A 365 -30.89 53.18 -53.37
N ALA A 366 -30.57 52.22 -52.53
CA ALA A 366 -30.83 52.25 -51.11
C ALA A 366 -29.71 51.53 -50.36
N THR A 367 -29.60 51.78 -49.06
CA THR A 367 -28.65 51.09 -48.18
C THR A 367 -29.39 50.56 -46.96
N TYR A 368 -28.92 49.43 -46.43
CA TYR A 368 -29.46 48.83 -45.22
C TYR A 368 -28.37 48.02 -44.51
N ASN A 369 -28.10 48.33 -43.24
CA ASN A 369 -27.11 47.66 -42.40
C ASN A 369 -25.72 47.46 -43.06
N GLY A 370 -25.24 48.47 -43.79
CA GLY A 370 -23.93 48.42 -44.46
C GLY A 370 -23.93 47.70 -45.81
N GLU A 371 -25.04 47.09 -46.21
CA GLU A 371 -25.24 46.56 -47.57
C GLU A 371 -25.95 47.60 -48.45
N GLY A 372 -25.67 47.56 -49.75
CA GLY A 372 -26.28 48.40 -50.77
C GLY A 372 -27.30 47.64 -51.62
N GLY A 373 -28.27 48.37 -52.16
CA GLY A 373 -29.26 47.87 -53.11
C GLY A 373 -29.38 48.83 -54.28
N LEU A 374 -29.52 48.27 -55.48
CA LEU A 374 -29.71 49.02 -56.72
C LEU A 374 -30.93 48.44 -57.43
N ALA A 375 -31.85 49.31 -57.87
CA ALA A 375 -33.06 48.92 -58.56
C ALA A 375 -33.19 49.63 -59.90
N PHE A 376 -33.81 48.93 -60.85
CA PHE A 376 -34.29 49.44 -62.11
C PHE A 376 -35.79 49.23 -62.16
N GLY A 377 -36.55 50.29 -62.43
CA GLY A 377 -38.00 50.24 -62.47
C GLY A 377 -38.56 50.94 -63.70
N LEU A 378 -39.73 50.48 -64.14
CA LEU A 378 -40.53 51.12 -65.16
C LEU A 378 -41.97 51.27 -64.68
N VAL A 379 -42.61 52.37 -65.07
CA VAL A 379 -44.03 52.63 -64.83
C VAL A 379 -44.66 53.09 -66.13
N HIS A 380 -45.79 52.50 -66.50
CA HIS A 380 -46.55 52.86 -67.69
C HIS A 380 -47.99 53.20 -67.31
N HIS A 381 -48.46 54.37 -67.75
CA HIS A 381 -49.84 54.81 -67.57
C HIS A 381 -50.62 54.50 -68.85
N LEU A 382 -51.60 53.59 -68.76
CA LEU A 382 -52.34 53.09 -69.92
C LEU A 382 -53.19 54.19 -70.57
N ASP A 383 -53.23 54.19 -71.89
CA ASP A 383 -54.01 55.16 -72.67
C ASP A 383 -55.50 55.13 -72.32
N SER A 384 -56.09 56.32 -72.17
CA SER A 384 -57.55 56.50 -71.97
C SER A 384 -58.13 55.73 -70.77
N SER A 385 -57.29 55.38 -69.79
CA SER A 385 -57.69 54.70 -68.56
C SER A 385 -56.91 55.29 -67.38
N ASN A 386 -57.46 55.20 -66.18
CA ASN A 386 -56.74 55.60 -64.98
C ASN A 386 -55.85 54.48 -64.42
N LEU A 387 -55.53 53.46 -65.24
CA LEU A 387 -54.77 52.31 -64.81
C LEU A 387 -53.26 52.55 -65.01
N VAL A 388 -52.48 52.32 -63.95
CA VAL A 388 -51.01 52.41 -63.96
C VAL A 388 -50.43 51.03 -63.73
N LEU A 389 -49.51 50.63 -64.60
CA LEU A 389 -48.71 49.42 -64.46
C LEU A 389 -47.30 49.80 -64.02
N SER A 390 -46.77 49.15 -63.00
CA SER A 390 -45.38 49.33 -62.58
C SER A 390 -44.68 47.99 -62.40
N GLY A 391 -43.40 47.95 -62.77
CA GLY A 391 -42.55 46.79 -62.63
C GLY A 391 -41.12 47.20 -62.34
N GLY A 392 -40.37 46.36 -61.65
CA GLY A 392 -38.95 46.62 -61.41
C GLY A 392 -38.20 45.42 -60.89
N VAL A 393 -36.87 45.48 -61.05
CA VAL A 393 -35.92 44.50 -60.55
C VAL A 393 -34.85 45.17 -59.73
N ALA A 394 -34.37 44.53 -58.66
CA ALA A 394 -33.31 45.05 -57.82
C ALA A 394 -32.30 43.99 -57.42
N LEU A 395 -31.06 44.42 -57.20
CA LEU A 395 -29.93 43.61 -56.80
C LEU A 395 -29.33 44.18 -55.52
N GLY A 396 -28.96 43.29 -54.59
CA GLY A 396 -28.27 43.64 -53.35
C GLY A 396 -26.79 43.27 -53.38
N THR A 397 -25.94 44.02 -52.68
CA THR A 397 -24.49 43.74 -52.57
C THR A 397 -24.19 42.48 -51.75
N GLY A 398 -25.09 42.13 -50.82
CA GLY A 398 -24.88 41.03 -49.88
C GLY A 398 -25.19 39.64 -50.42
N GLY A 399 -25.76 39.51 -51.63
CA GLY A 399 -26.14 38.20 -52.17
C GLY A 399 -26.80 38.25 -53.55
N SER A 400 -26.46 37.24 -54.37
CA SER A 400 -26.73 37.13 -55.82
C SER A 400 -28.20 36.94 -56.24
N GLN A 401 -29.19 37.29 -55.41
CA GLN A 401 -30.60 37.09 -55.75
C GLN A 401 -31.26 38.43 -56.08
N ALA A 402 -31.80 38.50 -57.30
CA ALA A 402 -32.58 39.64 -57.75
C ALA A 402 -33.99 39.60 -57.14
N ILE A 403 -34.50 40.76 -56.76
CA ILE A 403 -35.88 40.93 -56.30
C ILE A 403 -36.68 41.55 -57.43
N GLY A 404 -37.84 40.97 -57.75
CA GLY A 404 -38.80 41.52 -58.70
C GLY A 404 -40.03 42.09 -58.00
N ARG A 405 -40.56 43.20 -58.50
CA ARG A 405 -41.85 43.78 -58.09
C ARG A 405 -42.70 44.06 -59.33
N VAL A 406 -43.99 43.76 -59.24
CA VAL A 406 -45.01 44.21 -60.20
C VAL A 406 -46.19 44.74 -59.39
N ALA A 407 -46.76 45.87 -59.81
CA ALA A 407 -47.95 46.44 -59.18
C ALA A 407 -48.86 47.10 -60.21
N VAL A 408 -50.16 47.08 -59.93
CA VAL A 408 -51.21 47.77 -60.68
C VAL A 408 -51.84 48.80 -59.76
N GLY A 409 -51.97 50.03 -60.22
CA GLY A 409 -52.62 51.13 -59.52
C GLY A 409 -53.80 51.68 -60.32
N TRP A 410 -54.76 52.27 -59.63
CA TRP A 410 -55.89 52.99 -60.22
C TRP A 410 -55.88 54.42 -59.70
N LEU A 411 -55.89 55.41 -60.59
CA LEU A 411 -55.93 56.84 -60.25
C LEU A 411 -57.40 57.32 -60.26
N PHE A 412 -57.76 58.25 -59.37
CA PHE A 412 -59.13 58.81 -59.31
C PHE A 412 -59.08 60.33 -59.35
#